data_AF-A0A519RN31-F1
#
_entry.id   AF-A0A519RN31-F1
#
_cell.length_a   1.000
_cell.length_b   1.000
_cell.length_c   1.000
_cell.angle_alpha   90.00
_cell.angle_beta   90.00
_cell.angle_gamma   90.00
#
_symmetry.space_group_name_H-M   'P 1'
#
loop_
_entity.id
_entity.type
_entity.pdbx_description
1 polymer ?
#
loop_
_entity_poly.entity_id
_entity_poly.type
_entity_poly.pdbx_seq_one_letter_code
_entity_poly.pdbx_strand_id
1 'polypeptide(L)'
;MSNSLSYGLGQGEHEYNEETFEIPVIGEYIKSSTFKSFSSERLSLKFNKCIFRGGFLEFENISQPNIEVKFNDCIFDCEFVIKDSSFFSLGFLNTKQIKSISISSGTFNHLSFKNSSENHAICGNVRVTDCKIINTLSFENLNHQEGEFLISVNENEK
;
A
#
# COMPACT_ATOMS: atom_id res chain seq x y z
N MET A 1 4.03 14.05 17.36
CA MET A 1 2.57 13.90 17.52
C MET A 1 2.19 12.69 16.69
N SER A 2 1.46 11.73 17.24
CA SER A 2 1.03 10.52 16.52
C SER A 2 -0.23 10.85 15.72
N ASN A 3 -0.18 10.72 14.40
CA ASN A 3 -1.35 10.85 13.52
C ASN A 3 -1.98 9.46 13.31
N SER A 4 -3.31 9.38 13.39
CA SER A 4 -4.07 8.19 12.97
C SER A 4 -4.57 8.42 11.54
N LEU A 5 -4.40 7.42 10.68
CA LEU A 5 -4.87 7.45 9.29
C LEU A 5 -6.40 7.45 9.19
N SER A 6 -7.10 6.97 10.23
CA SER A 6 -8.56 6.84 10.24
C SER A 6 -9.33 8.17 10.33
N TYR A 7 -8.68 9.26 10.71
CA TYR A 7 -9.33 10.57 10.86
C TYR A 7 -9.04 11.47 9.66
N GLY A 8 -10.07 11.73 8.84
CA GLY A 8 -10.07 12.87 7.92
C GLY A 8 -9.68 12.61 6.46
N LEU A 9 -9.79 11.37 5.97
CA LEU A 9 -9.69 11.12 4.53
C LEU A 9 -10.91 11.77 3.84
N GLY A 10 -10.70 12.97 3.27
CA GLY A 10 -11.67 13.75 2.50
C GLY A 10 -11.58 13.51 0.99
N GLN A 11 -12.33 14.24 0.17
CA GLN A 11 -12.17 14.22 -1.29
C GLN A 11 -10.80 14.76 -1.73
N GLY A 12 -10.36 14.38 -2.93
CA GLY A 12 -9.22 14.99 -3.61
C GLY A 12 -7.86 14.35 -3.33
N GLU A 13 -6.82 15.18 -3.33
CA GLU A 13 -5.45 14.75 -3.14
C GLU A 13 -4.98 15.09 -1.72
N HIS A 14 -4.50 14.08 -1.00
CA HIS A 14 -3.93 14.21 0.33
C HIS A 14 -2.48 13.77 0.27
N GLU A 15 -1.59 14.63 0.75
CA GLU A 15 -0.16 14.39 0.77
C GLU A 15 0.38 14.55 2.18
N TYR A 16 1.00 13.49 2.69
CA TYR A 16 1.64 13.42 4.00
C TYR A 16 3.14 13.36 3.79
N ASN A 17 3.89 14.22 4.46
CA ASN A 17 5.32 14.41 4.21
C ASN A 17 6.13 14.29 5.49
N GLU A 18 7.10 13.37 5.50
CA GLU A 18 8.05 13.17 6.61
C GLU A 18 7.36 12.90 7.96
N GLU A 19 6.14 12.33 7.91
CA GLU A 19 5.34 12.01 9.09
C GLU A 19 5.70 10.65 9.67
N THR A 20 5.52 10.50 10.98
CA THR A 20 5.56 9.19 11.64
C THR A 20 4.16 8.82 12.12
N PHE A 21 3.64 7.72 11.60
CA PHE A 21 2.36 7.12 11.96
C PHE A 21 2.62 6.01 12.99
N GLU A 22 2.17 6.24 14.23
CA GLU A 22 2.26 5.26 15.30
C GLU A 22 0.99 4.40 15.29
N ILE A 23 1.11 3.19 14.76
CA ILE A 23 0.04 2.21 14.64
C ILE A 23 -0.06 1.43 15.95
N PRO A 24 -1.23 1.43 16.63
CA PRO A 24 -1.42 0.67 17.85
C PRO A 24 -1.03 -0.80 17.68
N VAL A 25 -0.55 -1.44 18.74
CA VAL A 25 -0.13 -2.86 18.70
C VAL A 25 -1.28 -3.79 18.29
N ILE A 26 -2.52 -3.42 18.65
CA ILE A 26 -3.74 -4.14 18.26
C ILE A 26 -4.13 -3.94 16.79
N GLY A 27 -3.37 -3.13 16.05
CA GLY A 27 -3.57 -2.78 14.65
C GLY A 27 -4.45 -1.53 14.44
N GLU A 28 -4.38 -0.96 13.24
CA GLU A 28 -5.32 0.04 12.72
C GLU A 28 -5.97 -0.49 11.44
N TYR A 29 -7.31 -0.48 11.40
CA TYR A 29 -8.10 -1.04 10.29
C TYR A 29 -8.77 0.08 9.51
N ILE A 30 -8.43 0.18 8.23
CA ILE A 30 -9.04 1.09 7.28
C ILE A 30 -10.01 0.28 6.43
N LYS A 31 -11.32 0.55 6.59
CA LYS A 31 -12.40 -0.18 5.91
C LYS A 31 -13.04 0.68 4.84
N SER A 32 -13.83 0.07 3.94
CA SER A 32 -14.68 0.81 2.97
C SER A 32 -15.47 1.96 3.59
N SER A 33 -15.93 1.82 4.84
CA SER A 33 -16.66 2.88 5.55
C SER A 33 -15.88 4.16 5.75
N THR A 34 -14.56 4.09 5.81
CA THR A 34 -13.68 5.27 5.88
C THR A 34 -13.76 6.11 4.60
N PHE A 35 -14.16 5.51 3.48
CA PHE A 35 -14.23 6.14 2.15
C PHE A 35 -15.66 6.38 1.64
N LYS A 36 -16.69 6.12 2.46
CA LYS A 36 -18.11 6.05 2.02
C LYS A 36 -18.66 7.32 1.38
N SER A 37 -17.98 8.46 1.45
CA SER A 37 -18.37 9.73 0.84
C SER A 37 -17.89 9.96 -0.61
N PHE A 38 -17.12 9.06 -1.22
CA PHE A 38 -16.36 9.37 -2.45
C PHE A 38 -16.78 8.57 -3.70
N SER A 39 -18.07 8.22 -3.84
CA SER A 39 -18.54 7.24 -4.83
C SER A 39 -18.33 7.60 -6.32
N SER A 40 -17.86 8.80 -6.66
CA SER A 40 -17.61 9.22 -8.05
C SER A 40 -16.29 9.96 -8.28
N GLU A 41 -15.54 10.32 -7.25
CA GLU A 41 -14.38 11.21 -7.36
C GLU A 41 -13.09 10.50 -6.98
N ARG A 42 -12.00 10.77 -7.70
CA ARG A 42 -10.70 10.15 -7.46
C ARG A 42 -10.12 10.62 -6.13
N LEU A 43 -9.80 9.68 -5.25
CA LEU A 43 -9.05 9.94 -4.01
C LEU A 43 -7.60 9.55 -4.25
N SER A 44 -6.68 10.49 -4.05
CA SER A 44 -5.24 10.21 -4.15
C SER A 44 -4.59 10.44 -2.80
N LEU A 45 -4.03 9.37 -2.22
CA LEU A 45 -3.26 9.40 -0.99
C LEU A 45 -1.78 9.22 -1.32
N LYS A 46 -0.96 10.21 -0.96
CA LYS A 46 0.49 10.19 -1.14
C LYS A 46 1.18 10.29 0.21
N PHE A 47 2.05 9.35 0.49
CA PHE A 47 2.90 9.34 1.67
C PHE A 47 4.34 9.46 1.21
N ASN A 48 5.01 10.56 1.56
CA ASN A 48 6.39 10.82 1.16
C ASN A 48 7.29 10.78 2.40
N LYS A 49 8.33 9.95 2.36
CA LYS A 49 9.31 9.79 3.44
C LYS A 49 8.68 9.53 4.81
N CYS A 50 7.51 8.90 4.82
CA CYS A 50 6.77 8.60 6.05
C CYS A 50 7.30 7.32 6.70
N ILE A 51 7.14 7.23 8.01
CA ILE A 51 7.49 6.03 8.79
C ILE A 51 6.21 5.50 9.44
N PHE A 52 5.87 4.25 9.17
CA PHE A 52 4.79 3.54 9.85
C PHE A 52 5.42 2.60 10.88
N ARG A 53 5.06 2.77 12.15
CA ARG A 53 5.62 1.98 13.27
C ARG A 53 4.54 1.32 14.07
N GLY A 54 4.82 0.13 14.61
CA GLY A 54 3.99 -0.50 15.62
C GLY A 54 3.42 -1.85 15.19
N GLY A 55 2.11 -2.03 15.38
CA GLY A 55 1.41 -3.29 15.12
C GLY A 55 1.27 -3.59 13.62
N PHE A 56 0.04 -3.58 13.14
CA PHE A 56 -0.26 -3.79 11.72
C PHE A 56 -1.26 -2.75 11.18
N LEU A 57 -0.98 -2.23 10.00
CA LEU A 57 -1.84 -1.33 9.25
C LEU A 57 -2.60 -2.16 8.21
N GLU A 58 -3.91 -2.27 8.35
CA GLU A 58 -4.74 -3.12 7.50
C GLU A 58 -5.75 -2.32 6.68
N PHE A 59 -5.79 -2.57 5.37
CA PHE A 59 -6.83 -2.14 4.46
C PHE A 59 -7.71 -3.35 4.12
N GLU A 60 -8.96 -3.34 4.59
CA GLU A 60 -9.86 -4.49 4.48
C GLU A 60 -11.18 -4.11 3.81
N ASN A 61 -11.65 -4.97 2.89
CA ASN A 61 -12.97 -4.86 2.27
C ASN A 61 -13.20 -3.51 1.58
N ILE A 62 -12.19 -2.94 0.93
CA ILE A 62 -12.32 -1.67 0.18
C ILE A 62 -12.83 -1.97 -1.22
N SER A 63 -13.99 -1.47 -1.62
CA SER A 63 -14.58 -1.77 -2.92
C SER A 63 -14.63 -0.56 -3.87
N GLN A 64 -13.67 0.37 -3.75
CA GLN A 64 -13.67 1.65 -4.45
C GLN A 64 -12.54 1.73 -5.49
N PRO A 65 -12.83 1.49 -6.79
CA PRO A 65 -11.82 1.41 -7.85
C PRO A 65 -11.23 2.77 -8.28
N ASN A 66 -11.53 3.85 -7.55
CA ASN A 66 -11.10 5.22 -7.78
C ASN A 66 -10.07 5.72 -6.75
N ILE A 67 -9.63 4.85 -5.83
CA ILE A 67 -8.62 5.19 -4.84
C ILE A 67 -7.23 4.90 -5.40
N GLU A 68 -6.34 5.86 -5.26
CA GLU A 68 -4.91 5.72 -5.51
C GLU A 68 -4.12 5.91 -4.23
N VAL A 69 -3.20 5.01 -3.96
CA VAL A 69 -2.31 5.08 -2.80
C VAL A 69 -0.87 4.93 -3.26
N LYS A 70 -0.02 5.89 -2.90
CA LYS A 70 1.41 5.88 -3.22
C LYS A 70 2.24 6.11 -1.96
N PHE A 71 3.21 5.24 -1.76
CA PHE A 71 4.21 5.34 -0.70
C PHE A 71 5.57 5.60 -1.34
N ASN A 72 6.09 6.82 -1.20
CA ASN A 72 7.35 7.27 -1.73
C ASN A 72 8.38 7.37 -0.61
N ASP A 73 9.53 6.70 -0.74
CA ASP A 73 10.62 6.75 0.25
C ASP A 73 10.20 6.36 1.68
N CYS A 74 9.13 5.57 1.83
CA CYS A 74 8.57 5.22 3.13
C CYS A 74 9.31 4.05 3.81
N ILE A 75 9.13 3.96 5.13
CA ILE A 75 9.59 2.84 5.97
C ILE A 75 8.38 2.21 6.67
N PHE A 76 8.26 0.89 6.57
CA PHE A 76 7.22 0.11 7.23
C PHE A 76 7.85 -0.76 8.32
N ASP A 77 7.98 -0.21 9.52
CA ASP A 77 8.32 -0.94 10.76
C ASP A 77 7.03 -1.39 11.48
N CYS A 78 6.11 -1.90 10.67
CA CYS A 78 4.83 -2.47 11.05
C CYS A 78 4.46 -3.50 9.98
N GLU A 79 3.48 -4.36 10.26
CA GLU A 79 2.96 -5.23 9.21
C GLU A 79 1.95 -4.44 8.37
N PHE A 80 2.07 -4.49 7.04
CA PHE A 80 1.17 -3.81 6.12
C PHE A 80 0.32 -4.84 5.41
N VAL A 81 -0.99 -4.79 5.61
CA VAL A 81 -1.93 -5.80 5.14
C VAL A 81 -2.97 -5.16 4.24
N ILE A 82 -3.21 -5.75 3.08
CA ILE A 82 -4.35 -5.44 2.22
C ILE A 82 -5.11 -6.73 1.95
N LYS A 83 -6.40 -6.73 2.22
CA LYS A 83 -7.26 -7.90 2.07
C LYS A 83 -8.60 -7.52 1.46
N ASP A 84 -9.07 -8.34 0.51
CA ASP A 84 -10.39 -8.22 -0.11
C ASP A 84 -10.68 -6.79 -0.61
N SER A 85 -9.64 -6.13 -1.16
CA SER A 85 -9.66 -4.68 -1.43
C SER A 85 -9.33 -4.35 -2.89
N SER A 86 -9.97 -3.31 -3.39
CA SER A 86 -9.86 -2.84 -4.77
C SER A 86 -9.36 -1.40 -4.80
N PHE A 87 -8.34 -1.16 -5.62
CA PHE A 87 -7.75 0.16 -5.80
C PHE A 87 -7.54 0.45 -7.29
N PHE A 88 -7.63 1.73 -7.67
CA PHE A 88 -7.17 2.13 -8.98
C PHE A 88 -5.66 1.91 -9.09
N SER A 89 -4.91 2.43 -8.12
CA SER A 89 -3.45 2.29 -8.11
C SER A 89 -2.92 2.09 -6.71
N LEU A 90 -1.99 1.15 -6.57
CA LEU A 90 -1.17 0.97 -5.38
C LEU A 90 0.31 0.95 -5.79
N GLY A 91 1.10 1.84 -5.19
CA GLY A 91 2.52 1.98 -5.52
C GLY A 91 3.41 2.05 -4.29
N PHE A 92 4.43 1.20 -4.26
CA PHE A 92 5.55 1.25 -3.31
C PHE A 92 6.79 1.71 -4.08
N LEU A 93 7.21 2.94 -3.83
CA LEU A 93 8.26 3.63 -4.57
C LEU A 93 9.42 3.95 -3.61
N ASN A 94 10.62 3.50 -3.92
CA ASN A 94 11.83 3.64 -3.09
C ASN A 94 11.63 3.18 -1.63
N THR A 95 10.79 2.18 -1.39
CA THR A 95 10.51 1.71 -0.03
C THR A 95 11.73 0.97 0.51
N LYS A 96 12.38 1.52 1.55
CA LYS A 96 13.71 1.07 1.98
C LYS A 96 13.69 -0.11 2.94
N GLN A 97 12.71 -0.14 3.83
CA GLN A 97 12.61 -1.14 4.88
C GLN A 97 11.16 -1.52 5.10
N ILE A 98 10.90 -2.82 5.10
CA ILE A 98 9.59 -3.40 5.26
C ILE A 98 9.72 -4.51 6.30
N LYS A 99 8.84 -4.53 7.30
CA LYS A 99 8.72 -5.71 8.15
C LYS A 99 8.00 -6.81 7.37
N SER A 100 6.79 -6.51 6.91
CA SER A 100 6.07 -7.33 5.94
C SER A 100 5.00 -6.56 5.18
N ILE A 101 4.84 -6.83 3.88
CA ILE A 101 3.67 -6.48 3.08
C ILE A 101 2.94 -7.78 2.70
N SER A 102 1.65 -7.84 2.99
CA SER A 102 0.77 -8.93 2.55
C SER A 102 -0.45 -8.36 1.83
N ILE A 103 -0.60 -8.69 0.55
CA ILE A 103 -1.72 -8.28 -0.29
C ILE A 103 -2.43 -9.54 -0.76
N SER A 104 -3.71 -9.69 -0.42
CA SER A 104 -4.48 -10.89 -0.74
C SER A 104 -5.88 -10.57 -1.25
N SER A 105 -6.36 -11.37 -2.21
CA SER A 105 -7.75 -11.33 -2.71
C SER A 105 -8.19 -9.95 -3.22
N GLY A 106 -7.26 -9.12 -3.72
CA GLY A 106 -7.53 -7.75 -4.15
C GLY A 106 -7.70 -7.59 -5.67
N THR A 107 -8.22 -6.44 -6.10
CA THR A 107 -8.28 -6.07 -7.52
C THR A 107 -7.62 -4.71 -7.75
N PHE A 108 -6.65 -4.66 -8.66
CA PHE A 108 -5.85 -3.45 -8.89
C PHE A 108 -5.81 -3.12 -10.38
N ASN A 109 -6.05 -1.86 -10.76
CA ASN A 109 -5.73 -1.46 -12.13
C ASN A 109 -4.21 -1.41 -12.32
N HIS A 110 -3.52 -0.78 -11.37
CA HIS A 110 -2.06 -0.67 -11.38
C HIS A 110 -1.48 -1.05 -10.02
N LEU A 111 -0.61 -2.06 -10.00
CA LEU A 111 0.19 -2.43 -8.83
C LEU A 111 1.68 -2.27 -9.18
N SER A 112 2.43 -1.57 -8.34
CA SER A 112 3.85 -1.32 -8.62
C SER A 112 4.75 -1.36 -7.39
N PHE A 113 5.93 -1.94 -7.58
CA PHE A 113 7.06 -1.88 -6.66
C PHE A 113 8.26 -1.36 -7.45
N LYS A 114 8.74 -0.16 -7.16
CA LYS A 114 9.79 0.49 -7.97
C LYS A 114 10.84 1.15 -7.10
N ASN A 115 12.09 1.07 -7.51
CA ASN A 115 13.17 1.85 -6.93
C ASN A 115 13.80 2.77 -7.98
N SER A 116 14.31 3.91 -7.53
CA SER A 116 15.03 4.90 -8.33
C SER A 116 16.43 4.42 -8.72
N SER A 117 16.98 3.45 -8.00
CA SER A 117 18.21 2.76 -8.35
C SER A 117 18.26 1.34 -7.77
N GLU A 118 19.00 0.45 -8.43
CA GLU A 118 19.22 -0.94 -7.98
C GLU A 118 19.99 -1.03 -6.65
N ASN A 119 20.65 0.06 -6.24
CA ASN A 119 21.40 0.14 -4.98
C ASN A 119 20.49 0.30 -3.75
N HIS A 120 19.19 0.56 -3.96
CA HIS A 120 18.20 0.56 -2.88
C HIS A 120 17.57 -0.83 -2.80
N ALA A 121 18.00 -1.61 -1.81
CA ALA A 121 17.38 -2.89 -1.51
C ALA A 121 16.10 -2.67 -0.70
N ILE A 122 15.04 -3.39 -1.05
CA ILE A 122 13.88 -3.60 -0.19
C ILE A 122 14.21 -4.79 0.71
N CYS A 123 14.20 -4.58 2.02
CA CYS A 123 14.35 -5.66 3.00
C CYS A 123 13.01 -6.10 3.59
N GLY A 124 12.89 -7.39 3.92
CA GLY A 124 11.72 -8.00 4.58
C GLY A 124 10.71 -8.64 3.64
N ASN A 125 9.61 -9.17 4.17
CA ASN A 125 8.73 -10.04 3.40
C ASN A 125 7.72 -9.27 2.56
N VAL A 126 7.54 -9.65 1.29
CA VAL A 126 6.47 -9.16 0.42
C VAL A 126 5.73 -10.34 -0.17
N ARG A 127 4.42 -10.40 0.06
CA ARG A 127 3.55 -11.45 -0.47
C ARG A 127 2.34 -10.83 -1.13
N VAL A 128 2.14 -11.12 -2.42
CA VAL A 128 0.94 -10.75 -3.17
C VAL A 128 0.31 -12.03 -3.71
N THR A 129 -0.88 -12.41 -3.23
CA THR A 129 -1.57 -13.63 -3.66
C THR A 129 -3.02 -13.38 -4.03
N ASP A 130 -3.56 -14.20 -4.93
CA ASP A 130 -4.99 -14.21 -5.28
C ASP A 130 -5.51 -12.84 -5.75
N CYS A 131 -4.61 -11.99 -6.24
CA CYS A 131 -4.94 -10.64 -6.69
C CYS A 131 -5.19 -10.65 -8.20
N LYS A 132 -6.18 -9.87 -8.64
CA LYS A 132 -6.43 -9.59 -10.05
C LYS A 132 -5.79 -8.26 -10.45
N ILE A 133 -4.91 -8.29 -11.46
CA ILE A 133 -4.31 -7.08 -12.03
C ILE A 133 -4.97 -6.78 -13.38
N ILE A 134 -5.57 -5.60 -13.54
CA ILE A 134 -6.36 -5.26 -14.74
C ILE A 134 -5.49 -4.67 -15.84
N ASN A 135 -4.59 -3.73 -15.51
CA ASN A 135 -3.80 -3.02 -16.54
C ASN A 135 -2.30 -3.26 -16.39
N THR A 136 -1.72 -3.02 -15.21
CA THR A 136 -0.26 -3.02 -15.06
C THR A 136 0.19 -3.62 -13.75
N LEU A 137 1.05 -4.61 -13.83
CA LEU A 137 1.94 -5.04 -12.75
C LEU A 137 3.35 -4.60 -13.12
N SER A 138 4.03 -3.84 -12.26
CA SER A 138 5.34 -3.27 -12.57
C SER A 138 6.34 -3.47 -11.44
N PHE A 139 7.50 -4.01 -11.80
CA PHE A 139 8.69 -4.13 -10.96
C PHE A 139 9.84 -3.42 -11.67
N GLU A 140 10.36 -2.34 -11.09
CA GLU A 140 11.43 -1.54 -11.70
C GLU A 140 12.58 -1.35 -10.70
N ASN A 141 13.81 -1.71 -11.11
CA ASN A 141 15.01 -1.71 -10.27
C ASN A 141 14.78 -2.39 -8.90
N LEU A 142 13.92 -3.40 -8.86
CA LEU A 142 13.58 -4.11 -7.63
C LEU A 142 14.77 -4.99 -7.24
N ASN A 143 15.54 -4.52 -6.26
CA ASN A 143 16.52 -5.31 -5.55
C ASN A 143 15.91 -5.70 -4.19
N HIS A 144 15.74 -6.99 -3.94
CA HIS A 144 15.11 -7.51 -2.73
C HIS A 144 16.11 -8.35 -1.95
N GLN A 145 16.18 -8.14 -0.64
CA GLN A 145 17.14 -8.79 0.24
C GLN A 145 16.45 -9.19 1.56
N GLU A 146 17.03 -10.17 2.26
CA GLU A 146 16.65 -10.52 3.64
C GLU A 146 15.12 -10.73 3.85
N GLY A 147 14.53 -11.64 3.08
CA GLY A 147 13.12 -12.02 3.22
C GLY A 147 12.63 -12.83 2.03
N GLU A 148 11.33 -13.09 1.99
CA GLU A 148 10.64 -13.68 0.85
C GLU A 148 9.97 -12.61 -0.01
N PHE A 149 10.07 -12.74 -1.33
CA PHE A 149 9.30 -11.95 -2.29
C PHE A 149 8.46 -12.90 -3.16
N LEU A 150 7.17 -13.00 -2.84
CA LEU A 150 6.23 -13.90 -3.50
C LEU A 150 5.14 -13.10 -4.21
N ILE A 151 5.00 -13.32 -5.52
CA ILE A 151 3.92 -12.76 -6.32
C ILE A 151 3.20 -13.91 -7.03
N SER A 152 1.91 -14.05 -6.76
CA SER A 152 0.99 -15.00 -7.39
C SER A 152 -0.30 -14.26 -7.72
N VAL A 153 -0.38 -13.73 -8.93
CA VAL A 153 -1.54 -12.97 -9.41
C VAL A 153 -2.37 -13.81 -10.39
N ASN A 154 -3.68 -13.63 -10.36
CA ASN A 154 -4.58 -14.21 -11.33
C ASN A 154 -4.59 -13.32 -12.57
N GLU A 155 -3.89 -13.76 -13.62
CA GLU A 155 -4.08 -13.19 -14.95
C GLU A 155 -5.41 -13.71 -15.49
N ASN A 156 -6.40 -12.84 -15.64
CA ASN A 156 -7.49 -13.17 -16.55
C ASN A 156 -6.98 -12.89 -17.96
N GLU A 157 -6.87 -13.95 -18.76
CA GLU A 157 -6.69 -13.91 -20.21
C GLU A 157 -7.62 -12.84 -20.81
N LYS A 158 -7.05 -11.92 -21.59
CA LYS A 158 -7.79 -10.95 -22.40
C LYS A 158 -8.44 -11.63 -23.59
#